data_AF-A0A2E8U710-F1
#
_entry.id   AF-A0A2E8U710-F1
#
_cell.length_a   1.000
_cell.length_b   1.000
_cell.length_c   1.000
_cell.angle_alpha   90.00
_cell.angle_beta   90.00
_cell.angle_gamma   90.00
#
_symmetry.space_group_name_H-M   'P 1'
#
loop_
_entity.id
_entity.type
_entity.pdbx_description
1 polymer ?
#
loop_
_entity_poly.entity_id
_entity_poly.type
_entity_poly.pdbx_seq_one_letter_code
_entity_poly.pdbx_strand_id
1 'polypeptide(L)'
;MNAERILLIGAAVATAAFVVVALYQPEALEPAPDWEVSDGCLGGLEHSDVGISEHYHPNLKVIVDGQQLTIPENTGIDQFGCEGGMRWIHVHDSTSAGYTKLHVETPKKYNVPLGSFFEVWEREGGPSLTDDRKFDIDRNGVSDWEEYDISMNVNGDSSEKFETYVMNDSDQIELILTSKG
;
A
#
# COMPACT_ATOMS: atom_id res chain seq x y z
N MET A 1 40.87 15.44 -27.03
CA MET A 1 40.58 14.79 -25.73
C MET A 1 40.36 13.32 -26.01
N ASN A 2 41.07 12.41 -25.35
CA ASN A 2 40.97 10.97 -25.62
C ASN A 2 39.71 10.37 -24.96
N ALA A 3 39.26 9.21 -25.46
CA ALA A 3 38.00 8.59 -25.09
C ALA A 3 37.85 8.37 -23.57
N GLU A 4 38.94 7.98 -22.89
CA GLU A 4 38.98 7.80 -21.43
C GLU A 4 38.61 9.08 -20.67
N ARG A 5 39.13 10.23 -21.09
CA ARG A 5 38.86 11.51 -20.41
C ARG A 5 37.42 11.98 -20.66
N ILE A 6 36.84 11.67 -21.81
CA ILE A 6 35.42 11.93 -22.10
C ILE A 6 34.54 11.05 -21.22
N LEU A 7 34.87 9.75 -21.10
CA LEU A 7 34.15 8.81 -20.24
C LEU A 7 34.19 9.23 -18.76
N LEU A 8 35.36 9.64 -18.26
CA LEU A 8 35.51 10.10 -16.88
C LEU A 8 34.70 11.37 -16.59
N ILE A 9 34.72 12.35 -17.51
CA ILE A 9 33.91 13.57 -17.37
C ILE A 9 32.42 13.22 -17.43
N GLY A 10 32.00 12.37 -18.37
CA GLY A 10 30.61 11.93 -18.48
C GLY A 10 30.11 11.22 -17.23
N ALA A 11 30.91 10.31 -16.66
CA ALA A 11 30.58 9.63 -15.42
C ALA A 11 30.45 10.62 -14.24
N ALA A 12 31.39 11.56 -14.10
CA ALA A 12 31.34 12.57 -13.06
C ALA A 12 30.09 13.46 -13.17
N VAL A 13 29.71 13.87 -14.38
CA VAL A 13 28.49 14.64 -14.63
C VAL A 13 27.23 13.83 -14.29
N ALA A 14 27.17 12.56 -14.71
CA ALA A 14 26.03 11.69 -14.42
C ALA A 14 25.86 11.44 -12.92
N THR A 15 26.96 11.19 -12.20
CA THR A 15 26.92 11.03 -10.73
C THR A 15 26.49 12.31 -10.04
N ALA A 16 27.02 13.47 -10.45
CA ALA A 16 26.59 14.76 -9.89
C ALA A 16 25.10 15.01 -10.14
N ALA A 17 24.60 14.73 -11.34
CA ALA A 17 23.18 14.83 -11.66
C ALA A 17 22.32 13.88 -10.82
N PHE A 18 22.74 12.63 -10.65
CA PHE A 18 22.05 11.66 -9.80
C PHE A 18 21.99 12.13 -8.34
N VAL A 19 23.10 12.64 -7.78
CA VAL A 19 23.13 13.17 -6.42
C VAL A 19 22.20 14.38 -6.27
N VAL A 20 22.14 15.27 -7.28
CA VAL A 20 21.19 16.38 -7.29
C VAL A 20 19.75 15.85 -7.27
N VAL A 21 19.40 14.88 -8.12
CA VAL A 21 18.06 14.27 -8.10
C VAL A 21 17.77 13.62 -6.74
N ALA A 22 18.70 12.84 -6.20
CA ALA A 22 18.51 12.16 -4.91
C ALA A 22 18.33 13.11 -3.73
N LEU A 23 18.97 14.29 -3.76
CA LEU A 23 18.87 15.28 -2.68
C LEU A 23 17.65 16.19 -2.79
N TYR A 24 17.18 16.47 -4.01
CA TYR A 24 16.13 17.47 -4.25
C TYR A 24 14.82 16.89 -4.78
N GLN A 25 14.83 15.67 -5.33
CA GLN A 25 13.68 14.96 -5.89
C GLN A 25 13.76 13.46 -5.60
N PRO A 26 13.86 13.06 -4.32
CA PRO A 26 13.99 11.65 -3.95
C PRO A 26 12.80 10.81 -4.45
N GLU A 27 11.58 11.38 -4.52
CA GLU A 27 10.40 10.65 -5.00
C GLU A 27 10.53 10.23 -6.46
N ALA A 28 11.31 10.95 -7.28
CA ALA A 28 11.54 10.59 -8.68
C ALA A 28 12.37 9.31 -8.86
N LEU A 29 13.03 8.84 -7.79
CA LEU A 29 13.79 7.60 -7.77
C LEU A 29 13.01 6.44 -7.15
N GLU A 30 11.86 6.73 -6.52
CA GLU A 30 11.02 5.71 -5.94
C GLU A 30 10.13 5.08 -7.03
N PRO A 31 9.90 3.75 -6.96
CA PRO A 31 9.00 3.10 -7.90
C PRO A 31 7.58 3.59 -7.66
N ALA A 32 6.89 3.95 -8.75
CA ALA A 32 5.50 4.40 -8.67
C ALA A 32 4.59 3.27 -8.14
N PRO A 33 3.55 3.60 -7.35
CA PRO A 33 2.59 2.64 -6.85
C PRO A 33 1.74 2.06 -8.00
N ASP A 34 1.64 0.74 -8.05
CA ASP A 34 0.80 0.01 -9.01
C ASP A 34 -0.59 -0.15 -8.40
N TRP A 35 -1.50 0.78 -8.69
CA TRP A 35 -2.82 0.82 -8.04
C TRP A 35 -3.81 -0.19 -8.60
N GLU A 36 -3.64 -0.61 -9.86
CA GLU A 36 -4.49 -1.61 -10.51
C GLU A 36 -4.50 -2.98 -9.82
N VAL A 37 -3.59 -3.20 -8.87
CA VAL A 37 -3.51 -4.40 -8.05
C VAL A 37 -4.76 -4.61 -7.18
N SER A 38 -5.50 -3.55 -6.86
CA SER A 38 -6.78 -3.66 -6.13
C SER A 38 -7.84 -4.41 -6.94
N ASP A 39 -7.76 -4.37 -8.27
CA ASP A 39 -8.68 -5.08 -9.18
C ASP A 39 -8.27 -6.52 -9.47
N GLY A 40 -7.05 -6.91 -9.08
CA GLY A 40 -6.53 -8.26 -9.27
C GLY A 40 -7.41 -9.33 -8.64
N CYS A 41 -7.56 -10.47 -9.32
CA CYS A 41 -8.30 -11.63 -8.85
C CYS A 41 -7.52 -12.91 -9.19
N LEU A 42 -7.29 -13.76 -8.21
CA LEU A 42 -6.63 -15.07 -8.41
C LEU A 42 -7.60 -16.09 -9.03
N GLY A 43 -8.89 -15.98 -8.70
CA GLY A 43 -9.91 -16.98 -8.99
C GLY A 43 -9.79 -18.19 -8.05
N GLY A 44 -10.93 -18.74 -7.60
CA GLY A 44 -10.95 -19.83 -6.63
C GLY A 44 -10.63 -19.40 -5.21
N LEU A 45 -11.05 -20.23 -4.24
CA LEU A 45 -10.83 -20.03 -2.81
C LEU A 45 -9.61 -20.81 -2.27
N GLU A 46 -8.87 -21.46 -3.16
CA GLU A 46 -7.71 -22.27 -2.83
C GLU A 46 -6.48 -21.73 -3.58
N HIS A 47 -5.31 -21.81 -2.94
CA HIS A 47 -4.06 -21.28 -3.49
C HIS A 47 -3.38 -22.17 -4.54
N SER A 48 -3.96 -23.34 -4.82
CA SER A 48 -3.39 -24.30 -5.77
C SER A 48 -3.61 -23.86 -7.21
N ASP A 49 -2.51 -23.79 -7.98
CA ASP A 49 -2.50 -23.66 -9.45
C ASP A 49 -3.05 -22.35 -10.05
N VAL A 50 -3.10 -21.26 -9.28
CA VAL A 50 -3.62 -19.94 -9.72
C VAL A 50 -2.55 -18.95 -10.20
N GLY A 51 -1.31 -19.42 -10.45
CA GLY A 51 -0.27 -18.61 -11.10
C GLY A 51 0.34 -17.49 -10.23
N ILE A 52 0.36 -17.66 -8.90
CA ILE A 52 1.01 -16.74 -7.96
C ILE A 52 2.54 -16.83 -8.15
N SER A 53 3.18 -15.69 -8.40
CA SER A 53 4.64 -15.56 -8.47
C SER A 53 5.22 -14.86 -7.24
N GLU A 54 4.46 -13.93 -6.65
CA GLU A 54 4.85 -13.20 -5.44
C GLU A 54 3.78 -13.43 -4.38
N HIS A 55 4.22 -13.78 -3.16
CA HIS A 55 3.37 -13.97 -2.00
C HIS A 55 4.11 -13.42 -0.79
N TYR A 56 3.54 -12.40 -0.14
CA TYR A 56 4.08 -11.85 1.11
C TYR A 56 2.98 -11.32 2.05
N HIS A 57 3.36 -11.08 3.31
CA HIS A 57 2.42 -10.83 4.42
C HIS A 57 2.71 -9.54 5.19
N PRO A 58 2.30 -8.36 4.68
CA PRO A 58 2.29 -7.15 5.50
C PRO A 58 1.20 -7.23 6.57
N ASN A 59 1.35 -6.49 7.66
CA ASN A 59 0.43 -6.48 8.78
C ASN A 59 -0.04 -5.05 9.03
N LEU A 60 -1.35 -4.84 9.04
CA LEU A 60 -1.97 -3.52 9.15
C LEU A 60 -2.74 -3.37 10.45
N LYS A 61 -2.61 -2.19 11.06
CA LYS A 61 -3.41 -1.74 12.19
C LYS A 61 -3.85 -0.30 11.93
N VAL A 62 -5.16 -0.06 11.93
CA VAL A 62 -5.75 1.27 11.73
C VAL A 62 -6.38 1.72 13.05
N ILE A 63 -6.07 2.94 13.49
CA ILE A 63 -6.55 3.52 14.75
C ILE A 63 -7.19 4.87 14.43
N VAL A 64 -8.45 5.06 14.82
CA VAL A 64 -9.18 6.31 14.71
C VAL A 64 -9.55 6.77 16.12
N ASP A 65 -9.11 7.97 16.52
CA ASP A 65 -9.38 8.54 17.84
C ASP A 65 -9.06 7.59 19.01
N GLY A 66 -7.94 6.88 18.88
CA GLY A 66 -7.47 5.90 19.87
C GLY A 66 -8.23 4.57 19.85
N GLN A 67 -9.21 4.38 18.98
CA GLN A 67 -9.94 3.13 18.78
C GLN A 67 -9.43 2.40 17.55
N GLN A 68 -9.08 1.13 17.71
CA GLN A 68 -8.67 0.31 16.58
C GLN A 68 -9.89 -0.04 15.71
N LEU A 69 -9.77 0.17 14.39
CA LEU A 69 -10.70 -0.38 13.42
C LEU A 69 -10.38 -1.85 13.17
N THR A 70 -11.39 -2.70 13.30
CA THR A 70 -11.28 -4.13 12.98
C THR A 70 -11.39 -4.32 11.47
N ILE A 71 -10.38 -4.94 10.86
CA ILE A 71 -10.44 -5.43 9.49
C ILE A 71 -11.18 -6.78 9.52
N PRO A 72 -12.36 -6.91 8.86
CA PRO A 72 -13.12 -8.16 8.87
C PRO A 72 -12.32 -9.34 8.30
N GLU A 73 -12.65 -10.54 8.79
CA GLU A 73 -12.19 -11.78 8.15
C GLU A 73 -12.79 -11.89 6.75
N ASN A 74 -12.09 -12.58 5.85
CA ASN A 74 -12.47 -12.74 4.45
C ASN A 74 -12.55 -11.43 3.65
N THR A 75 -11.99 -10.31 4.14
CA THR A 75 -11.94 -9.09 3.34
C THR A 75 -11.16 -9.32 2.06
N GLY A 76 -11.78 -9.01 0.92
CA GLY A 76 -11.19 -9.27 -0.40
C GLY A 76 -11.46 -10.68 -0.94
N ILE A 77 -12.33 -11.48 -0.31
CA ILE A 77 -12.71 -12.82 -0.76
C ILE A 77 -14.18 -12.81 -1.19
N ASP A 78 -14.49 -13.46 -2.32
CA ASP A 78 -15.83 -13.56 -2.89
C ASP A 78 -16.50 -12.19 -3.16
N GLN A 79 -15.68 -11.19 -3.48
CA GLN A 79 -16.16 -9.84 -3.77
C GLN A 79 -16.76 -9.72 -5.18
N PHE A 80 -17.64 -8.73 -5.37
CA PHE A 80 -18.08 -8.32 -6.71
C PHE A 80 -16.86 -8.05 -7.62
N GLY A 81 -16.84 -8.66 -8.81
CA GLY A 81 -15.69 -8.63 -9.73
C GLY A 81 -14.61 -9.70 -9.47
N CYS A 82 -14.75 -10.52 -8.42
CA CYS A 82 -13.93 -11.68 -8.10
C CYS A 82 -14.76 -12.76 -7.36
N GLU A 83 -15.97 -13.05 -7.86
CA GLU A 83 -16.90 -14.02 -7.28
C GLU A 83 -16.28 -15.43 -7.25
N GLY A 84 -16.41 -16.11 -6.11
CA GLY A 84 -15.78 -17.41 -5.83
C GLY A 84 -14.25 -17.36 -5.83
N GLY A 85 -13.64 -16.18 -5.72
CA GLY A 85 -12.20 -15.96 -5.80
C GLY A 85 -11.66 -15.08 -4.68
N MET A 86 -10.34 -14.90 -4.69
CA MET A 86 -9.63 -13.98 -3.78
C MET A 86 -9.00 -12.84 -4.59
N ARG A 87 -9.15 -11.62 -4.09
CA ARG A 87 -8.43 -10.45 -4.60
C ARG A 87 -6.93 -10.63 -4.35
N TRP A 88 -6.09 -9.97 -5.15
CA TRP A 88 -4.63 -10.04 -4.94
C TRP A 88 -4.18 -9.51 -3.58
N ILE A 89 -5.00 -8.66 -2.95
CA ILE A 89 -4.82 -8.27 -1.55
C ILE A 89 -6.07 -8.73 -0.79
N HIS A 90 -5.90 -9.59 0.21
CA HIS A 90 -7.03 -10.11 0.98
C HIS A 90 -6.63 -10.50 2.40
N VAL A 91 -7.61 -10.88 3.20
CA VAL A 91 -7.47 -11.31 4.60
C VAL A 91 -8.17 -12.64 4.80
N HIS A 92 -7.48 -13.61 5.40
CA HIS A 92 -8.12 -14.85 5.86
C HIS A 92 -8.68 -14.70 7.28
N ASP A 93 -7.79 -14.37 8.22
CA ASP A 93 -8.12 -14.29 9.64
C ASP A 93 -8.04 -12.84 10.11
N SER A 94 -9.05 -12.41 10.88
CA SER A 94 -9.04 -11.11 11.53
C SER A 94 -8.53 -11.19 12.96
N THR A 95 -7.99 -10.08 13.45
CA THR A 95 -7.83 -9.85 14.88
C THR A 95 -8.64 -8.64 15.30
N SER A 96 -9.27 -8.72 16.48
CA SER A 96 -9.93 -7.57 17.12
C SER A 96 -8.95 -6.70 17.90
N ALA A 97 -7.69 -7.14 18.07
CA ALA A 97 -6.64 -6.38 18.75
C ALA A 97 -5.26 -6.66 18.13
N GLY A 98 -4.52 -5.61 17.80
CA GLY A 98 -3.19 -5.71 17.19
C GLY A 98 -3.22 -5.66 15.67
N TYR A 99 -2.22 -6.23 15.01
CA TYR A 99 -2.12 -6.16 13.55
C TYR A 99 -2.90 -7.29 12.88
N THR A 100 -3.69 -6.96 11.87
CA THR A 100 -4.28 -7.94 10.95
C THR A 100 -3.31 -8.22 9.82
N LYS A 101 -3.09 -9.50 9.55
CA LYS A 101 -2.25 -9.93 8.42
C LYS A 101 -3.01 -9.77 7.12
N LEU A 102 -2.41 -9.06 6.18
CA LEU A 102 -2.84 -9.03 4.79
C LEU A 102 -2.06 -10.09 4.01
N HIS A 103 -2.68 -10.68 3.02
CA HIS A 103 -2.04 -11.52 2.02
C HIS A 103 -1.91 -10.72 0.74
N VAL A 104 -0.69 -10.59 0.22
CA VAL A 104 -0.45 -10.00 -1.10
C VAL A 104 0.06 -11.08 -2.03
N GLU A 105 -0.76 -11.44 -3.01
CA GLU A 105 -0.55 -12.57 -3.91
C GLU A 105 -0.75 -12.13 -5.35
N THR A 106 0.34 -12.00 -6.10
CA THR A 106 0.32 -11.41 -7.44
C THR A 106 1.05 -12.29 -8.46
N PRO A 107 0.69 -12.22 -9.76
CA PRO A 107 1.27 -13.07 -10.80
C PRO A 107 2.70 -12.68 -11.21
N LYS A 108 3.20 -11.54 -10.72
CA LYS A 108 4.54 -10.99 -10.91
C LYS A 108 4.76 -9.89 -9.88
N LYS A 109 5.98 -9.38 -9.78
CA LYS A 109 6.28 -8.22 -8.94
C LYS A 109 5.48 -6.96 -9.34
N TYR A 110 4.81 -6.38 -8.34
CA TYR A 110 4.17 -5.07 -8.34
C TYR A 110 4.60 -4.27 -7.11
N ASN A 111 4.55 -2.95 -7.22
CA ASN A 111 4.70 -2.01 -6.12
C ASN A 111 3.34 -1.79 -5.47
N VAL A 112 2.89 -2.74 -4.65
CA VAL A 112 1.55 -2.77 -4.06
C VAL A 112 1.42 -1.68 -2.99
N PRO A 113 0.66 -0.59 -3.23
CA PRO A 113 0.53 0.49 -2.26
C PRO A 113 -0.47 0.13 -1.15
N LEU A 114 -0.26 0.64 0.06
CA LEU A 114 -1.19 0.46 1.17
C LEU A 114 -2.62 0.88 0.80
N GLY A 115 -2.78 2.00 0.08
CA GLY A 115 -4.09 2.49 -0.35
C GLY A 115 -4.87 1.52 -1.24
N SER A 116 -4.19 0.68 -2.02
CA SER A 116 -4.90 -0.33 -2.86
C SER A 116 -5.65 -1.36 -2.01
N PHE A 117 -5.22 -1.60 -0.76
CA PHE A 117 -6.02 -2.41 0.16
C PHE A 117 -7.32 -1.70 0.59
N PHE A 118 -7.31 -0.38 0.74
CA PHE A 118 -8.53 0.40 1.04
C PHE A 118 -9.52 0.36 -0.13
N GLU A 119 -9.04 0.39 -1.38
CA GLU A 119 -9.87 0.15 -2.58
C GLU A 119 -10.46 -1.29 -2.62
N VAL A 120 -9.81 -2.27 -1.98
CA VAL A 120 -10.39 -3.62 -1.80
C VAL A 120 -11.41 -3.62 -0.66
N TRP A 121 -11.08 -3.00 0.47
CA TRP A 121 -11.88 -3.03 1.68
C TRP A 121 -13.22 -2.28 1.53
N GLU A 122 -13.24 -1.18 0.78
CA GLU A 122 -14.47 -0.39 0.54
C GLU A 122 -15.60 -1.18 -0.15
N ARG A 123 -15.25 -2.23 -0.91
CA ARG A 123 -16.19 -3.03 -1.70
C ARG A 123 -17.13 -3.86 -0.83
N GLU A 124 -16.75 -4.08 0.42
CA GLU A 124 -17.56 -4.73 1.46
C GLU A 124 -18.09 -3.73 2.50
N GLY A 125 -17.93 -2.44 2.22
CA GLY A 125 -18.42 -1.35 3.05
C GLY A 125 -17.45 -0.87 4.13
N GLY A 126 -16.18 -1.29 4.08
CA GLY A 126 -15.12 -0.74 4.91
C GLY A 126 -14.65 0.66 4.48
N PRO A 127 -13.62 1.19 5.14
CA PRO A 127 -12.93 2.41 4.75
C PRO A 127 -12.60 2.50 3.26
N SER A 128 -12.69 3.69 2.69
CA SER A 128 -12.47 3.96 1.27
C SER A 128 -11.33 4.93 1.01
N LEU A 129 -11.14 5.24 -0.27
CA LEU A 129 -10.40 6.42 -0.69
C LEU A 129 -11.32 7.35 -1.50
N THR A 130 -10.99 8.64 -1.51
CA THR A 130 -11.57 9.62 -2.44
C THR A 130 -11.16 9.33 -3.89
N ASP A 131 -11.78 10.03 -4.86
CA ASP A 131 -11.45 9.92 -6.30
C ASP A 131 -9.97 10.21 -6.61
N ASP A 132 -9.30 11.02 -5.79
CA ASP A 132 -7.86 11.33 -5.87
C ASP A 132 -6.99 10.45 -4.97
N ARG A 133 -7.54 9.33 -4.49
CA ARG A 133 -6.88 8.29 -3.69
C ARG A 133 -6.32 8.78 -2.36
N LYS A 134 -7.11 9.60 -1.66
CA LYS A 134 -6.84 10.01 -0.28
C LYS A 134 -7.70 9.20 0.67
N PHE A 135 -7.19 8.94 1.88
CA PHE A 135 -7.99 8.26 2.90
C PHE A 135 -9.35 8.97 3.08
N ASP A 136 -10.40 8.14 3.10
CA ASP A 136 -11.78 8.51 3.40
C ASP A 136 -12.39 7.35 4.23
N ILE A 137 -12.03 7.31 5.51
CA ILE A 137 -12.35 6.22 6.43
C ILE A 137 -13.86 6.11 6.67
N ASP A 138 -14.58 7.25 6.76
CA ASP A 138 -16.01 7.29 7.03
C ASP A 138 -16.88 7.26 5.75
N ARG A 139 -16.26 7.37 4.58
CA ARG A 139 -16.84 7.25 3.24
C ARG A 139 -17.77 8.43 2.91
N ASN A 140 -17.48 9.60 3.46
CA ASN A 140 -18.31 10.79 3.26
C ASN A 140 -17.95 11.54 1.95
N GLY A 141 -16.89 11.13 1.24
CA GLY A 141 -16.40 11.73 0.00
C GLY A 141 -15.47 12.93 0.21
N VAL A 142 -15.14 13.26 1.45
CA VAL A 142 -14.16 14.26 1.86
C VAL A 142 -12.90 13.51 2.30
N SER A 143 -11.74 14.09 2.00
CA SER A 143 -10.50 13.47 2.44
C SER A 143 -10.33 13.62 3.95
N ASP A 144 -9.93 12.52 4.60
CA ASP A 144 -9.54 12.52 6.01
C ASP A 144 -8.38 13.48 6.31
N TRP A 145 -7.59 13.88 5.31
CA TRP A 145 -6.55 14.90 5.50
C TRP A 145 -7.14 16.27 5.88
N GLU A 146 -8.42 16.52 5.61
CA GLU A 146 -9.13 17.72 6.04
C GLU A 146 -9.62 17.58 7.49
N GLU A 147 -9.99 16.37 7.91
CA GLU A 147 -10.72 16.09 9.15
C GLU A 147 -9.82 15.56 10.28
N TYR A 148 -8.69 14.94 9.93
CA TYR A 148 -7.79 14.26 10.86
C TYR A 148 -6.34 14.76 10.72
N ASP A 149 -5.62 14.67 11.83
CA ASP A 149 -4.16 14.59 11.83
C ASP A 149 -3.76 13.12 11.65
N ILE A 150 -3.16 12.81 10.50
CA ILE A 150 -2.80 11.45 10.11
C ILE A 150 -1.31 11.21 10.34
N SER A 151 -0.97 10.12 11.00
CA SER A 151 0.41 9.63 11.15
C SER A 151 0.48 8.15 10.80
N MET A 152 1.64 7.74 10.28
CA MET A 152 1.89 6.34 9.94
C MET A 152 3.27 5.93 10.44
N ASN A 153 3.32 4.78 11.11
CA ASN A 153 4.55 4.13 11.50
C ASN A 153 4.68 2.80 10.76
N VAL A 154 5.88 2.50 10.28
CA VAL A 154 6.23 1.24 9.64
C VAL A 154 7.39 0.65 10.40
N ASN A 155 7.21 -0.54 10.98
CA ASN A 155 8.22 -1.23 11.78
C ASN A 155 8.76 -0.38 12.95
N GLY A 156 7.94 0.55 13.46
CA GLY A 156 8.27 1.48 14.55
C GLY A 156 8.86 2.82 14.10
N ASP A 157 9.19 2.98 12.82
CA ASP A 157 9.71 4.23 12.26
C ASP A 157 8.61 5.04 11.58
N SER A 158 8.65 6.36 11.70
CA SER A 158 7.68 7.25 11.05
C SER A 158 7.85 7.22 9.53
N SER A 159 6.73 7.21 8.80
CA SER A 159 6.69 7.20 7.35
C SER A 159 5.69 8.24 6.83
N GLU A 160 6.11 9.00 5.82
CA GLU A 160 5.29 10.02 5.16
C GLU A 160 4.68 9.53 3.83
N LYS A 161 4.78 8.23 3.53
CA LYS A 161 4.31 7.67 2.25
C LYS A 161 2.80 7.39 2.20
N PHE A 162 2.18 7.18 3.36
CA PHE A 162 0.75 6.99 3.55
C PHE A 162 0.10 6.07 2.52
N GLU A 163 -0.87 6.56 1.73
CA GLU A 163 -1.62 5.77 0.74
C GLU A 163 -0.70 5.14 -0.31
N THR A 164 0.43 5.78 -0.61
CA THR A 164 1.41 5.32 -1.61
C THR A 164 2.51 4.42 -1.04
N TYR A 165 2.46 4.09 0.25
CA TYR A 165 3.44 3.22 0.88
C TYR A 165 3.44 1.84 0.22
N VAL A 166 4.53 1.48 -0.47
CA VAL A 166 4.72 0.16 -1.07
C VAL A 166 5.00 -0.85 0.04
N MET A 167 4.05 -1.75 0.27
CA MET A 167 4.10 -2.73 1.34
C MET A 167 5.16 -3.82 1.07
N ASN A 168 5.86 -4.25 2.12
CA ASN A 168 6.83 -5.34 2.06
C ASN A 168 6.44 -6.49 2.99
N ASP A 169 7.08 -7.64 2.79
CA ASP A 169 6.86 -8.80 3.64
C ASP A 169 7.15 -8.49 5.11
N SER A 170 6.27 -8.96 6.00
CA SER A 170 6.37 -8.81 7.45
C SER A 170 6.31 -7.38 7.98
N ASP A 171 6.04 -6.37 7.15
CA ASP A 171 5.86 -5.00 7.63
C ASP A 171 4.79 -4.93 8.72
N GLN A 172 5.05 -4.12 9.75
CA GLN A 172 4.07 -3.71 10.74
C GLN A 172 3.69 -2.26 10.50
N ILE A 173 2.53 -2.05 9.89
CA ILE A 173 2.02 -0.76 9.47
C ILE A 173 0.94 -0.31 10.45
N GLU A 174 1.21 0.78 11.17
CA GLU A 174 0.26 1.41 12.09
C GLU A 174 -0.15 2.77 11.52
N LEU A 175 -1.41 2.87 11.09
CA LEU A 175 -2.03 4.11 10.61
C LEU A 175 -2.89 4.69 11.72
N ILE A 176 -2.64 5.94 12.09
CA ILE A 176 -3.31 6.62 13.20
C ILE A 176 -3.94 7.91 12.68
N LEU A 177 -5.25 8.02 12.86
CA LEU A 177 -6.05 9.19 12.55
C LEU A 177 -6.58 9.80 13.86
N THR A 178 -6.30 11.07 14.09
CA THR A 178 -6.79 11.81 15.26
C THR A 178 -7.61 13.00 14.78
N SER A 179 -8.88 13.07 15.17
CA SER A 179 -9.80 14.12 14.74
C SER A 179 -9.27 15.51 15.09
N LYS A 180 -9.33 16.43 14.14
CA LYS A 180 -9.04 17.85 14.39
C LYS A 180 -10.17 18.45 15.21
N GLY A 181 -9.82 19.16 16.27
CA GLY A 181 -10.76 19.84 17.16
C GLY A 181 -11.35 21.12 16.58
#